data_AF-A0A158CK68-F1
#
_entry.id   AF-A0A158CK68-F1
#
_cell.length_a   1.000
_cell.length_b   1.000
_cell.length_c   1.000
_cell.angle_alpha   90.00
_cell.angle_beta   90.00
_cell.angle_gamma   90.00
#
_symmetry.space_group_name_H-M   'P 1'
#
loop_
_entity.id
_entity.type
_entity.pdbx_description
1 polymer ?
#
loop_
_entity_poly.entity_id
_entity_poly.type
_entity_poly.pdbx_seq_one_letter_code
_entity_poly.pdbx_strand_id
1 'polypeptide(L)'
;MIGENVAFQIKAVKIQLNFSTLLDNSGLPQRLTKELAELFQHHLSKAHSKTRVTSNAISIKTQTYRVRHLIAGLRELRKGGFALQSPWNLSEKHIAYLVKLWVTEKEQAPGTVENKLTYWRTLAAWMKKHQLVGTVDDYIKRPDGYRRYYVAQEDKSWEAASVDVNNVISRLCERDRWVAIQVELQATFGLRAQESMLLRPLQCLRVSGHLHVIDGTKGGRPRLVPIDAEWQYEVLIRAARLANPRTGSMIPEPWSLKKWYRHFYHVLQKEGITRGGLGVTVHGLRHAYLQRMYEQITGVPAPIKRADHRPDPELHQRAMQQLVEAAGHSLAGKATAYISTFATAERLSRPVITPEHVIAALNAANGVKSEAAKNLKISRQALYRLLAKCGPSQVASSGDSPAVDPRSIEAFHDDAFAIEPANASCDNPVPGQLSLLDDRPS
;
A
#
# COMPACT_ATOMS: atom_id res chain seq x y z
N MET A 1 42.44 43.08 -5.75
CA MET A 1 41.80 42.58 -6.96
C MET A 1 41.59 41.07 -6.83
N ILE A 2 40.32 40.68 -6.75
CA ILE A 2 39.70 39.45 -7.24
C ILE A 2 40.45 38.12 -6.99
N GLY A 3 40.07 37.43 -5.91
CA GLY A 3 40.22 35.99 -5.80
C GLY A 3 39.00 35.30 -6.39
N GLU A 4 39.16 34.66 -7.54
CA GLU A 4 38.10 33.86 -8.18
C GLU A 4 37.86 32.58 -7.38
N ASN A 5 36.68 32.52 -6.77
CA ASN A 5 36.15 31.35 -6.10
C ASN A 5 35.62 30.40 -7.20
N VAL A 6 36.44 29.46 -7.65
CA VAL A 6 36.01 28.41 -8.58
C VAL A 6 35.11 27.43 -7.82
N ALA A 7 33.81 27.71 -7.86
CA ALA A 7 32.78 26.78 -7.41
C ALA A 7 32.85 25.52 -8.30
N PHE A 8 33.41 24.45 -7.76
CA PHE A 8 33.40 23.13 -8.37
C PHE A 8 31.93 22.65 -8.42
N GLN A 9 31.21 22.98 -9.49
CA GLN A 9 29.92 22.38 -9.79
C GLN A 9 30.16 20.89 -10.05
N ILE A 10 29.97 20.07 -9.02
CA ILE A 10 29.78 18.64 -9.19
C ILE A 10 28.54 18.49 -10.07
N LYS A 11 28.72 18.30 -11.38
CA LYS A 11 27.66 17.90 -12.30
C LYS A 11 27.08 16.61 -11.72
N ALA A 12 25.87 16.70 -11.17
CA ALA A 12 25.16 15.56 -10.64
C ALA A 12 25.16 14.46 -11.72
N VAL A 13 25.76 13.30 -11.40
CA VAL A 13 25.76 12.14 -12.30
C VAL A 13 24.31 11.87 -12.67
N LYS A 14 23.99 12.04 -13.95
CA LYS A 14 22.62 11.95 -14.47
C LYS A 14 22.26 10.47 -14.59
N ILE A 15 21.95 9.82 -13.47
CA ILE A 15 21.52 8.42 -13.43
C ILE A 15 20.15 8.35 -14.11
N GLN A 16 20.13 7.87 -15.35
CA GLN A 16 18.95 7.86 -16.20
C GLN A 16 18.71 6.46 -16.77
N LEU A 17 17.45 6.05 -16.78
CA LEU A 17 17.02 4.79 -17.37
C LEU A 17 17.28 4.82 -18.89
N ASN A 18 17.88 3.75 -19.43
CA ASN A 18 17.78 3.47 -20.86
C ASN A 18 16.36 2.95 -21.15
N PHE A 19 15.56 3.75 -21.85
CA PHE A 19 14.15 3.47 -22.13
C PHE A 19 13.88 3.10 -23.59
N SER A 20 14.89 3.10 -24.47
CA SER A 20 14.70 2.88 -25.92
C SER A 20 14.00 1.57 -26.21
N THR A 21 14.50 0.46 -25.65
CA THR A 21 13.89 -0.87 -25.81
C THR A 21 12.44 -0.94 -25.32
N LEU A 22 12.05 -0.13 -24.33
CA LEU A 22 10.65 -0.08 -23.87
C LEU A 22 9.75 0.64 -24.86
N LEU A 23 10.26 1.69 -25.53
CA LEU A 23 9.53 2.42 -26.55
C LEU A 23 9.47 1.64 -27.86
N ASP A 24 10.56 1.01 -28.28
CA ASP A 24 10.62 0.21 -29.51
C ASP A 24 9.62 -0.96 -29.44
N ASN A 25 9.54 -1.63 -28.29
CA ASN A 25 8.61 -2.73 -28.05
C ASN A 25 7.20 -2.28 -27.62
N SER A 26 6.89 -0.98 -27.70
CA SER A 26 5.61 -0.45 -27.22
C SER A 26 4.43 -0.73 -28.17
N GLY A 27 4.70 -0.89 -29.47
CA GLY A 27 3.67 -0.94 -30.51
C GLY A 27 2.89 0.37 -30.69
N LEU A 28 3.44 1.50 -30.22
CA LEU A 28 2.88 2.83 -30.41
C LEU A 28 3.35 3.46 -31.74
N PRO A 29 2.61 4.43 -32.32
CA PRO A 29 3.03 5.11 -33.54
C PRO A 29 4.42 5.74 -33.45
N GLN A 30 5.17 5.71 -34.55
CA GLN A 30 6.56 6.19 -34.59
C GLN A 30 6.71 7.65 -34.17
N ARG A 31 5.78 8.52 -34.58
CA ARG A 31 5.79 9.93 -34.16
C ARG A 31 5.62 10.04 -32.63
N LEU A 32 4.67 9.32 -32.07
CA LEU A 32 4.40 9.32 -30.63
C LEU A 32 5.63 8.82 -29.84
N THR A 33 6.26 7.74 -30.27
CA THR A 33 7.45 7.19 -29.58
C THR A 33 8.64 8.14 -29.67
N LYS A 34 8.89 8.76 -30.82
CA LYS A 34 9.96 9.76 -30.99
C LYS A 34 9.79 10.94 -30.04
N GLU A 35 8.62 11.57 -30.04
CA GLU A 35 8.42 12.77 -29.23
C GLU A 35 8.33 12.43 -27.71
N LEU A 36 7.88 11.22 -27.33
CA LEU A 36 8.01 10.73 -25.95
C LEU A 36 9.47 10.50 -25.55
N ALA A 37 10.31 9.98 -26.45
CA ALA A 37 11.74 9.79 -26.19
C ALA A 37 12.42 11.13 -25.87
N GLU A 38 12.09 12.19 -26.59
CA GLU A 38 12.56 13.55 -26.33
C GLU A 38 12.14 14.02 -24.91
N LEU A 39 10.86 13.90 -24.56
CA LEU A 39 10.38 14.26 -23.22
C LEU A 39 11.09 13.45 -22.12
N PHE A 40 11.28 12.15 -22.31
CA PHE A 40 11.95 11.29 -21.35
C PHE A 40 13.43 11.68 -21.22
N GLN A 41 14.11 11.98 -22.33
CA GLN A 41 15.52 12.36 -22.33
C GLN A 41 15.79 13.62 -21.49
N HIS A 42 14.88 14.59 -21.54
CA HIS A 42 15.02 15.86 -20.83
C HIS A 42 14.53 15.85 -19.38
N HIS A 43 13.52 15.03 -19.06
CA HIS A 43 12.79 15.16 -17.80
C HIS A 43 12.72 13.90 -16.92
N LEU A 44 12.98 12.71 -17.44
CA LEU A 44 12.66 11.46 -16.74
C LEU A 44 13.37 11.31 -15.39
N SER A 45 14.64 11.69 -15.31
CA SER A 45 15.44 11.61 -14.09
C SER A 45 15.13 12.70 -13.05
N LYS A 46 14.40 13.76 -13.44
CA LYS A 46 14.08 14.87 -12.55
C LYS A 46 12.99 14.49 -11.56
N ALA A 47 13.12 14.96 -10.32
CA ALA A 47 12.05 14.87 -9.34
C ALA A 47 10.90 15.78 -9.75
N HIS A 48 9.68 15.23 -9.77
CA HIS A 48 8.46 15.99 -9.96
C HIS A 48 7.67 15.96 -8.65
N SER A 49 8.06 16.82 -7.72
CA SER A 49 7.43 16.94 -6.41
C SER A 49 7.50 18.38 -5.94
N LYS A 50 6.37 18.91 -5.44
CA LYS A 50 6.32 20.23 -4.79
C LYS A 50 6.97 20.23 -3.40
N THR A 51 7.12 19.06 -2.78
CA THR A 51 7.56 18.92 -1.36
C THR A 51 8.96 18.32 -1.22
N ARG A 52 9.62 17.97 -2.34
CA ARG A 52 10.97 17.38 -2.30
C ARG A 52 12.00 18.48 -2.51
N VAL A 53 12.79 18.77 -1.49
CA VAL A 53 13.83 19.82 -1.47
C VAL A 53 15.18 19.33 -2.01
N THR A 54 15.26 18.15 -2.63
CA THR A 54 16.54 17.59 -3.11
C THR A 54 16.69 17.75 -4.61
N SER A 55 17.87 18.20 -5.06
CA SER A 55 18.27 18.21 -6.48
C SER A 55 18.57 16.82 -7.05
N ASN A 56 18.71 15.80 -6.19
CA ASN A 56 19.03 14.43 -6.60
C ASN A 56 18.00 13.83 -7.58
N ALA A 57 18.52 13.14 -8.59
CA ALA A 57 17.71 12.37 -9.53
C ALA A 57 16.80 11.37 -8.81
N ILE A 58 15.66 11.04 -9.43
CA ILE A 58 14.82 9.94 -8.96
C ILE A 58 15.48 8.60 -9.31
N SER A 59 15.25 7.58 -8.46
CA SER A 59 15.82 6.25 -8.70
C SER A 59 15.44 5.68 -10.07
N ILE A 60 16.33 4.87 -10.67
CA ILE A 60 16.05 4.14 -11.91
C ILE A 60 14.74 3.35 -11.80
N LYS A 61 14.49 2.71 -10.65
CA LYS A 61 13.23 2.00 -10.38
C LYS A 61 12.00 2.89 -10.55
N THR A 62 12.03 4.12 -10.03
CA THR A 62 10.94 5.10 -10.20
C THR A 62 10.79 5.52 -11.66
N GLN A 63 11.90 5.74 -12.37
CA GLN A 63 11.89 6.06 -13.81
C GLN A 63 11.24 4.92 -14.61
N THR A 64 11.61 3.68 -14.33
CA THR A 64 11.06 2.48 -14.98
C THR A 64 9.56 2.35 -14.78
N TYR A 65 9.06 2.52 -13.55
CA TYR A 65 7.61 2.48 -13.31
C TYR A 65 6.88 3.56 -14.10
N ARG A 66 7.40 4.79 -14.10
CA ARG A 66 6.79 5.90 -14.83
C ARG A 66 6.69 5.58 -16.33
N VAL A 67 7.79 5.21 -16.97
CA VAL A 67 7.81 4.87 -18.41
C VAL A 67 6.84 3.74 -18.72
N ARG A 68 6.89 2.63 -17.97
CA ARG A 68 6.03 1.47 -18.20
C ARG A 68 4.54 1.80 -18.07
N HIS A 69 4.15 2.56 -17.04
CA HIS A 69 2.74 2.92 -16.85
C HIS A 69 2.24 3.92 -17.88
N LEU A 70 3.07 4.86 -18.34
CA LEU A 70 2.71 5.77 -19.44
C LEU A 70 2.52 5.01 -20.75
N ILE A 71 3.47 4.14 -21.12
CA ILE A 71 3.36 3.29 -22.32
C ILE A 71 2.12 2.39 -22.24
N ALA A 72 1.91 1.72 -21.11
CA ALA A 72 0.75 0.84 -20.92
C ALA A 72 -0.57 1.60 -21.09
N GLY A 73 -0.70 2.79 -20.50
CA GLY A 73 -1.92 3.58 -20.64
C GLY A 73 -2.12 4.17 -22.05
N LEU A 74 -1.05 4.52 -22.77
CA LEU A 74 -1.16 4.89 -24.20
C LEU A 74 -1.63 3.72 -25.07
N ARG A 75 -1.19 2.49 -24.76
CA ARG A 75 -1.71 1.28 -25.43
C ARG A 75 -3.18 1.02 -25.08
N GLU A 76 -3.58 1.24 -23.82
CA GLU A 76 -4.98 1.14 -23.40
C GLU A 76 -5.87 2.16 -24.11
N LEU A 77 -5.39 3.40 -24.30
CA LEU A 77 -6.07 4.42 -25.12
C LEU A 77 -6.26 3.95 -26.56
N ARG A 78 -5.21 3.41 -27.18
CA ARG A 78 -5.30 2.89 -28.55
C ARG A 78 -6.32 1.76 -28.68
N LYS A 79 -6.34 0.83 -27.73
CA LYS A 79 -7.35 -0.24 -27.69
C LYS A 79 -8.77 0.30 -27.51
N GLY A 80 -8.92 1.42 -26.82
CA GLY A 80 -10.18 2.17 -26.68
C GLY A 80 -10.57 3.03 -27.88
N GLY A 81 -9.89 2.91 -29.03
CA GLY A 81 -10.18 3.69 -30.23
C GLY A 81 -9.48 5.05 -30.32
N PHE A 82 -8.63 5.42 -29.35
CA PHE A 82 -7.89 6.68 -29.39
C PHE A 82 -6.52 6.52 -30.09
N ALA A 83 -6.46 6.92 -31.36
CA ALA A 83 -5.25 6.83 -32.19
C ALA A 83 -4.32 8.05 -32.04
N LEU A 84 -3.79 8.30 -30.83
CA LEU A 84 -2.86 9.42 -30.58
C LEU A 84 -1.58 9.27 -31.40
N GLN A 85 -1.24 10.30 -32.18
CA GLN A 85 0.00 10.36 -32.97
C GLN A 85 1.12 11.15 -32.27
N SER A 86 0.76 11.94 -31.27
CA SER A 86 1.64 12.82 -30.52
C SER A 86 1.15 12.92 -29.07
N PRO A 87 2.02 12.95 -28.03
CA PRO A 87 1.55 13.12 -26.67
C PRO A 87 0.90 14.50 -26.45
N TRP A 88 1.17 15.49 -27.31
CA TRP A 88 0.47 16.78 -27.28
C TRP A 88 -0.99 16.67 -27.72
N ASN A 89 -1.42 15.59 -28.38
CA ASN A 89 -2.83 15.31 -28.63
C ASN A 89 -3.59 14.82 -27.38
N LEU A 90 -2.90 14.57 -26.26
CA LEU A 90 -3.56 14.26 -24.99
C LEU A 90 -4.46 15.43 -24.56
N SER A 91 -5.65 15.04 -24.13
CA SER A 91 -6.74 15.90 -23.67
C SER A 91 -7.52 15.18 -22.58
N GLU A 92 -8.37 15.91 -21.87
CA GLU A 92 -9.09 15.43 -20.69
C GLU A 92 -9.93 14.17 -20.95
N LYS A 93 -10.58 14.07 -22.12
CA LYS A 93 -11.38 12.89 -22.51
C LYS A 93 -10.58 11.58 -22.48
N HIS A 94 -9.28 11.63 -22.78
CA HIS A 94 -8.40 10.47 -22.75
C HIS A 94 -8.13 10.02 -21.31
N ILE A 95 -7.94 10.99 -20.41
CA ILE A 95 -7.75 10.72 -18.99
C ILE A 95 -9.05 10.16 -18.39
N ALA A 96 -10.19 10.75 -18.73
CA ALA A 96 -11.51 10.28 -18.32
C ALA A 96 -11.74 8.82 -18.74
N TYR A 97 -11.44 8.48 -20.00
CA TYR A 97 -11.52 7.10 -20.48
C TYR A 97 -10.63 6.15 -19.67
N LEU A 98 -9.37 6.51 -19.44
CA LEU A 98 -8.45 5.67 -18.68
C LEU A 98 -8.90 5.47 -17.23
N VAL A 99 -9.42 6.51 -16.57
CA VAL A 99 -9.94 6.40 -15.21
C VAL A 99 -11.16 5.48 -15.17
N LYS A 100 -12.10 5.63 -16.10
CA LYS A 100 -13.26 4.73 -16.22
C LYS A 100 -12.82 3.28 -16.43
N LEU A 101 -11.91 3.04 -17.39
CA LEU A 101 -11.35 1.72 -17.67
C LEU A 101 -10.69 1.11 -16.41
N TRP A 102 -9.85 1.86 -15.71
CA TRP A 102 -9.12 1.31 -14.57
C TRP A 102 -10.00 1.04 -13.36
N VAL A 103 -11.01 1.88 -13.11
CA VAL A 103 -11.85 1.77 -11.91
C VAL A 103 -13.02 0.82 -12.14
N THR A 104 -13.72 0.95 -13.27
CA THR A 104 -14.97 0.23 -13.52
C THR A 104 -14.75 -1.11 -14.21
N GLU A 105 -13.91 -1.16 -15.24
CA GLU A 105 -13.74 -2.39 -16.04
C GLU A 105 -12.62 -3.29 -15.50
N LYS A 106 -11.55 -2.69 -14.98
CA LYS A 106 -10.39 -3.44 -14.43
C LYS A 106 -10.37 -3.53 -12.92
N GLU A 107 -11.32 -2.89 -12.24
CA GLU A 107 -11.49 -2.91 -10.78
C GLU A 107 -10.19 -2.71 -9.99
N GLN A 108 -9.32 -1.84 -10.49
CA GLN A 108 -8.01 -1.65 -9.90
C GLN A 108 -8.13 -0.90 -8.59
N ALA A 109 -7.39 -1.31 -7.56
CA ALA A 109 -7.43 -0.67 -6.25
C ALA A 109 -7.18 0.87 -6.30
N PRO A 110 -7.80 1.67 -5.40
CA PRO A 110 -7.68 3.13 -5.38
C PRO A 110 -6.25 3.66 -5.44
N GLY A 111 -5.34 3.07 -4.65
CA GLY A 111 -3.94 3.45 -4.61
C GLY A 111 -3.21 3.22 -5.94
N THR A 112 -3.61 2.19 -6.71
CA THR A 112 -3.03 1.88 -8.02
C THR A 112 -3.44 2.94 -9.04
N VAL A 113 -4.72 3.29 -9.09
CA VAL A 113 -5.25 4.32 -10.01
C VAL A 113 -4.68 5.69 -9.71
N GLU A 114 -4.63 6.10 -8.44
CA GLU A 114 -4.03 7.39 -8.05
C GLU A 114 -2.53 7.47 -8.37
N ASN A 115 -1.79 6.36 -8.21
CA ASN A 115 -0.38 6.30 -8.60
C ASN A 115 -0.22 6.42 -10.12
N LYS A 116 -1.07 5.76 -10.91
CA LYS A 116 -1.08 5.93 -12.37
C LYS A 116 -1.33 7.39 -12.75
N LEU A 117 -2.36 8.03 -12.18
CA LEU A 117 -2.65 9.45 -12.40
C LEU A 117 -1.48 10.36 -12.02
N THR A 118 -0.67 9.99 -11.02
CA THR A 118 0.56 10.73 -10.68
C THR A 118 1.58 10.71 -11.82
N TYR A 119 1.72 9.59 -12.53
CA TYR A 119 2.58 9.51 -13.71
C TYR A 119 2.02 10.35 -14.87
N TRP A 120 0.70 10.33 -15.09
CA TRP A 120 0.03 11.15 -16.10
C TRP A 120 0.15 12.65 -15.82
N ARG A 121 -0.03 13.10 -14.57
CA ARG A 121 0.25 14.48 -14.16
C ARG A 121 1.69 14.89 -14.43
N THR A 122 2.62 13.97 -14.21
CA THR A 122 4.04 14.22 -14.49
C THR A 122 4.27 14.43 -15.99
N LEU A 123 3.71 13.58 -16.85
CA LEU A 123 3.79 13.74 -18.30
C LEU A 123 3.13 15.05 -18.76
N ALA A 124 1.94 15.36 -18.24
CA ALA A 124 1.23 16.59 -18.52
C ALA A 124 2.05 17.84 -18.16
N ALA A 125 2.73 17.81 -17.02
CA ALA A 125 3.61 18.89 -16.61
C ALA A 125 4.83 19.06 -17.52
N TRP A 126 5.41 17.97 -18.06
CA TRP A 126 6.50 18.06 -19.05
C TRP A 126 6.05 18.73 -20.34
N MET A 127 4.78 18.55 -20.72
CA MET A 127 4.15 19.24 -21.85
C MET A 127 3.60 20.63 -21.49
N LYS A 128 3.85 21.15 -20.27
CA LYS A 128 3.32 22.41 -19.73
C LYS A 128 1.78 22.47 -19.66
N LYS A 129 1.09 21.32 -19.66
CA LYS A 129 -0.36 21.20 -19.52
C LYS A 129 -0.76 20.86 -18.08
N HIS A 130 -0.43 21.72 -17.12
CA HIS A 130 -0.54 21.41 -15.69
C HIS A 130 -1.96 21.06 -15.20
N GLN A 131 -3.00 21.55 -15.87
CA GLN A 131 -4.40 21.34 -15.52
C GLN A 131 -5.05 20.15 -16.26
N LEU A 132 -4.30 19.42 -17.09
CA LEU A 132 -4.83 18.35 -17.93
C LEU A 132 -5.36 17.13 -17.15
N VAL A 133 -4.83 16.88 -15.95
CA VAL A 133 -5.09 15.64 -15.21
C VAL A 133 -5.63 15.97 -13.82
N GLY A 134 -6.96 16.01 -13.73
CA GLY A 134 -7.77 16.09 -12.52
C GLY A 134 -7.65 14.88 -11.57
N THR A 135 -8.47 14.87 -10.53
CA THR A 135 -8.65 13.79 -9.55
C THR A 135 -9.56 12.68 -10.09
N VAL A 136 -9.69 11.56 -9.38
CA VAL A 136 -10.61 10.48 -9.81
C VAL A 136 -12.06 10.97 -9.85
N ASP A 137 -12.44 11.82 -8.90
CA ASP A 137 -13.80 12.33 -8.73
C ASP A 137 -14.21 13.30 -9.86
N ASP A 138 -13.24 13.87 -10.57
CA ASP A 138 -13.48 14.75 -11.72
C ASP A 138 -13.99 13.98 -12.95
N TYR A 139 -13.83 12.65 -12.98
CA TYR A 139 -14.15 11.82 -14.15
C TYR A 139 -15.25 10.79 -13.91
N ILE A 140 -15.39 10.29 -12.68
CA ILE A 140 -16.35 9.24 -12.35
C ILE A 140 -16.94 9.46 -10.96
N LYS A 141 -18.15 8.95 -10.75
CA LYS A 141 -18.64 8.64 -9.41
C LYS A 141 -17.95 7.35 -8.94
N ARG A 142 -17.18 7.45 -7.85
CA ARG A 142 -16.48 6.29 -7.30
C ARG A 142 -17.47 5.20 -6.86
N PRO A 143 -17.16 3.91 -7.06
CA PRO A 143 -17.90 2.82 -6.42
C PRO A 143 -17.90 2.97 -4.90
N ASP A 144 -18.91 2.41 -4.24
CA ASP A 144 -19.00 2.46 -2.78
C ASP A 144 -17.77 1.82 -2.13
N GLY A 145 -17.23 2.47 -1.10
CA GLY A 145 -16.00 2.02 -0.42
C GLY A 145 -14.70 2.23 -1.22
N TYR A 146 -14.75 2.71 -2.46
CA TYR A 146 -13.57 2.90 -3.31
C TYR A 146 -12.76 4.15 -2.89
N ARG A 147 -11.94 4.02 -1.85
CA ARG A 147 -11.14 5.13 -1.32
C ARG A 147 -9.75 4.68 -0.88
N ARG A 148 -8.77 5.55 -1.10
CA ARG A 148 -7.43 5.38 -0.54
C ARG A 148 -7.35 6.02 0.83
N TYR A 149 -6.83 5.28 1.80
CA TYR A 149 -6.55 5.76 3.14
C TYR A 149 -5.05 5.87 3.36
N TYR A 150 -4.61 6.99 3.95
CA TYR A 150 -3.21 7.23 4.32
C TYR A 150 -2.93 6.95 5.81
N VAL A 151 -3.99 6.91 6.61
CA VAL A 151 -3.98 6.47 8.01
C VAL A 151 -4.31 4.98 8.06
N ALA A 152 -3.65 4.22 8.94
CA ALA A 152 -3.93 2.79 9.11
C ALA A 152 -5.42 2.55 9.40
N GLN A 153 -6.04 1.66 8.63
CA GLN A 153 -7.45 1.26 8.80
C GLN A 153 -7.60 -0.11 9.48
N GLU A 154 -6.51 -0.87 9.58
CA GLU A 154 -6.45 -2.18 10.19
C GLU A 154 -5.05 -2.34 10.81
N ASP A 155 -4.94 -3.19 11.82
CA ASP A 155 -3.62 -3.59 12.30
C ASP A 155 -3.01 -4.62 11.34
N LYS A 156 -1.85 -4.26 10.78
CA LYS A 156 -1.10 -5.08 9.81
C LYS A 156 0.06 -5.83 10.47
N SER A 157 0.17 -5.76 11.80
CA SER A 157 1.12 -6.54 12.58
C SER A 157 0.86 -8.04 12.42
N TRP A 158 1.87 -8.87 12.66
CA TRP A 158 1.70 -10.32 12.67
C TRP A 158 0.91 -10.79 13.89
N GLU A 159 1.06 -10.09 15.01
CA GLU A 159 0.31 -10.33 16.25
C GLU A 159 -1.20 -10.23 16.01
N ALA A 160 -1.66 -9.24 15.24
CA ALA A 160 -3.09 -9.08 14.90
C ALA A 160 -3.66 -10.22 14.06
N ALA A 161 -2.81 -10.92 13.30
CA ALA A 161 -3.18 -12.13 12.55
C ALA A 161 -2.87 -13.43 13.32
N SER A 162 -2.51 -13.34 14.61
CA SER A 162 -2.13 -14.46 15.46
C SER A 162 -0.97 -15.31 14.88
N VAL A 163 -0.08 -14.68 14.12
CA VAL A 163 1.10 -15.34 13.54
C VAL A 163 2.28 -15.20 14.50
N ASP A 164 2.77 -16.33 15.02
CA ASP A 164 3.98 -16.39 15.83
C ASP A 164 5.24 -16.17 14.97
N VAL A 165 5.91 -15.04 15.22
CA VAL A 165 7.13 -14.64 14.52
C VAL A 165 8.27 -15.64 14.72
N ASN A 166 8.45 -16.18 15.93
CA ASN A 166 9.56 -17.09 16.24
C ASN A 166 9.38 -18.45 15.57
N ASN A 167 8.16 -18.95 15.55
CA ASN A 167 7.83 -20.19 14.83
C ASN A 167 8.13 -20.03 13.32
N VAL A 168 7.70 -18.92 12.71
CA VAL A 168 7.98 -18.65 11.30
C VAL A 168 9.49 -18.52 11.02
N ILE A 169 10.25 -17.84 11.89
CA ILE A 169 11.71 -17.73 11.76
C ILE A 169 12.37 -19.10 11.86
N SER A 170 11.88 -19.99 12.73
CA SER A 170 12.40 -21.34 12.89
C SER A 170 12.22 -22.17 11.60
N ARG A 171 11.00 -22.17 11.03
CA ARG A 171 10.72 -22.82 9.74
C ARG A 171 11.55 -22.23 8.59
N LEU A 172 11.69 -20.91 8.57
CA LEU A 172 12.57 -20.23 7.60
C LEU A 172 14.03 -20.64 7.77
N CYS A 173 14.50 -20.87 9.00
CA CYS A 173 15.89 -21.26 9.27
C CYS A 173 16.21 -22.63 8.67
N GLU A 174 15.28 -23.59 8.79
CA GLU A 174 15.38 -24.92 8.18
C GLU A 174 15.45 -24.84 6.64
N ARG A 175 14.74 -23.87 6.05
CA ARG A 175 14.66 -23.72 4.59
C ARG A 175 15.76 -22.86 3.98
N ASP A 176 15.97 -21.69 4.55
CA ASP A 176 16.92 -20.67 4.10
C ASP A 176 17.31 -19.74 5.26
N ARG A 177 18.44 -20.05 5.88
CA ARG A 177 19.00 -19.28 7.01
C ARG A 177 19.25 -17.80 6.71
N TRP A 178 19.52 -17.40 5.46
CA TRP A 178 19.72 -15.98 5.12
C TRP A 178 18.40 -15.24 5.06
N VAL A 179 17.35 -15.86 4.52
CA VAL A 179 15.99 -15.29 4.57
C VAL A 179 15.53 -15.20 6.03
N ALA A 180 15.77 -16.24 6.83
CA ALA A 180 15.41 -16.27 8.25
C ALA A 180 16.02 -15.10 9.04
N ILE A 181 17.35 -14.92 8.99
CA ILE A 181 18.01 -13.81 9.71
C ILE A 181 17.58 -12.44 9.16
N GLN A 182 17.29 -12.33 7.86
CA GLN A 182 16.79 -11.07 7.28
C GLN A 182 15.35 -10.76 7.72
N VAL A 183 14.51 -11.77 8.00
CA VAL A 183 13.17 -11.59 8.60
C VAL A 183 13.31 -11.24 10.08
N GLU A 184 14.21 -11.90 10.80
CA GLU A 184 14.51 -11.58 12.20
C GLU A 184 15.01 -10.14 12.37
N LEU A 185 15.95 -9.68 11.54
CA LEU A 185 16.40 -8.28 11.53
C LEU A 185 15.24 -7.29 11.28
N GLN A 186 14.24 -7.65 10.48
CA GLN A 186 13.04 -6.83 10.27
C GLN A 186 12.12 -6.80 11.49
N ALA A 187 11.96 -7.94 12.17
CA ALA A 187 11.19 -8.01 13.42
C ALA A 187 11.86 -7.22 14.56
N THR A 188 13.18 -7.31 14.65
CA THR A 188 13.99 -6.71 15.74
C THR A 188 14.15 -5.20 15.59
N PHE A 189 14.49 -4.71 14.39
CA PHE A 189 14.85 -3.30 14.16
C PHE A 189 13.85 -2.56 13.25
N GLY A 190 12.71 -3.22 12.95
CA GLY A 190 11.69 -2.69 12.06
C GLY A 190 12.20 -2.44 10.64
N LEU A 191 13.28 -3.07 10.18
CA LEU A 191 13.86 -2.78 8.86
C LEU A 191 12.87 -3.01 7.71
N ARG A 192 13.08 -2.35 6.58
CA ARG A 192 12.43 -2.76 5.32
C ARG A 192 13.16 -4.00 4.76
N ALA A 193 12.48 -4.84 4.00
CA ALA A 193 13.10 -6.01 3.38
C ALA A 193 14.40 -5.69 2.60
N GLN A 194 14.42 -4.60 1.82
CA GLN A 194 15.64 -4.21 1.11
C GLN A 194 16.73 -3.67 2.06
N GLU A 195 16.35 -3.02 3.17
CA GLU A 195 17.29 -2.58 4.20
C GLU A 195 17.90 -3.78 4.93
N SER A 196 17.14 -4.82 5.25
CA SER A 196 17.68 -6.03 5.88
C SER A 196 18.60 -6.82 4.96
N MET A 197 18.30 -6.87 3.66
CA MET A 197 19.20 -7.50 2.66
C MET A 197 20.52 -6.76 2.52
N LEU A 198 20.49 -5.42 2.48
CA LEU A 198 21.69 -4.60 2.25
C LEU A 198 22.42 -4.22 3.53
N LEU A 199 21.86 -4.56 4.70
CA LEU A 199 22.46 -4.24 5.99
C LEU A 199 23.88 -4.80 6.04
N ARG A 200 24.80 -3.99 6.57
CA ARG A 200 26.17 -4.42 6.89
C ARG A 200 26.35 -4.38 8.41
N PRO A 201 26.07 -5.48 9.13
CA PRO A 201 25.92 -5.46 10.59
C PRO A 201 27.09 -4.77 11.32
N LEU A 202 28.33 -5.10 10.95
CA LEU A 202 29.54 -4.54 11.58
C LEU A 202 29.77 -3.06 11.27
N GLN A 203 29.35 -2.58 10.09
CA GLN A 203 29.55 -1.18 9.66
C GLN A 203 28.42 -0.27 10.14
N CYS A 204 27.22 -0.82 10.31
CA CYS A 204 26.03 -0.08 10.70
C CYS A 204 25.94 0.10 12.23
N LEU A 205 26.63 -0.71 13.04
CA LEU A 205 26.61 -0.56 14.49
C LEU A 205 27.38 0.70 14.92
N ARG A 206 26.78 1.52 15.78
CA ARG A 206 27.41 2.72 16.37
C ARG A 206 27.69 2.49 17.86
N VAL A 207 28.79 3.09 18.34
CA VAL A 207 29.16 3.11 19.77
C VAL A 207 28.05 3.74 20.63
N SER A 208 27.23 4.61 20.06
CA SER A 208 26.08 5.23 20.73
C SER A 208 24.90 4.29 21.00
N GLY A 209 25.02 2.97 20.77
CA GLY A 209 23.91 2.03 20.94
C GLY A 209 22.82 2.17 19.87
N HIS A 210 23.21 2.53 18.65
CA HIS A 210 22.27 2.72 17.54
C HIS A 210 22.73 1.93 16.31
N LEU A 211 21.76 1.44 15.54
CA LEU A 211 21.96 0.89 14.21
C LEU A 211 21.75 1.98 13.15
N HIS A 212 22.82 2.35 12.45
CA HIS A 212 22.80 3.33 11.37
C HIS A 212 22.46 2.67 10.04
N VAL A 213 21.19 2.78 9.65
CA VAL A 213 20.64 2.17 8.44
C VAL A 213 20.82 3.14 7.27
N ILE A 214 21.70 2.79 6.34
CA ILE A 214 22.08 3.63 5.19
C ILE A 214 21.57 3.01 3.89
N ASP A 215 22.02 1.79 3.61
CA ASP A 215 21.74 1.09 2.35
C ASP A 215 20.30 0.54 2.31
N GLY A 216 19.71 0.55 1.12
CA GLY A 216 18.33 0.10 0.91
C GLY A 216 17.25 1.04 1.40
N THR A 217 17.62 2.15 2.05
CA THR A 217 16.68 3.16 2.54
C THR A 217 15.89 3.80 1.39
N LYS A 218 14.60 4.05 1.64
CA LYS A 218 13.73 4.66 0.64
C LYS A 218 14.18 6.09 0.34
N GLY A 219 14.61 6.32 -0.90
CA GLY A 219 15.07 7.65 -1.34
C GLY A 219 16.50 7.99 -0.87
N GLY A 220 17.27 7.01 -0.41
CA GLY A 220 18.66 7.20 0.02
C GLY A 220 18.77 8.08 1.26
N ARG A 221 17.81 7.99 2.18
CA ARG A 221 17.76 8.76 3.42
C ARG A 221 18.17 7.87 4.58
N PRO A 222 19.39 8.04 5.12
CA PRO A 222 19.82 7.29 6.28
C PRO A 222 18.92 7.57 7.49
N ARG A 223 18.85 6.61 8.41
CA ARG A 223 18.15 6.76 9.69
C ARG A 223 18.88 5.99 10.78
N LEU A 224 18.71 6.43 12.02
CA LEU A 224 19.17 5.72 13.20
C LEU A 224 18.01 4.89 13.77
N VAL A 225 18.34 3.70 14.28
CA VAL A 225 17.42 2.83 15.00
C VAL A 225 18.04 2.55 16.36
N PRO A 226 17.33 2.80 17.47
CA PRO A 226 17.86 2.53 18.79
C PRO A 226 18.02 1.02 19.03
N ILE A 227 19.01 0.67 19.86
CA ILE A 227 19.25 -0.69 20.36
C ILE A 227 19.09 -0.62 21.88
N ASP A 228 17.91 -1.01 22.35
CA ASP A 228 17.45 -0.78 23.72
C ASP A 228 17.52 -2.03 24.61
N ALA A 229 17.96 -3.18 24.05
CA ALA A 229 18.09 -4.42 24.78
C ALA A 229 19.29 -5.28 24.30
N GLU A 230 19.93 -5.97 25.24
CA GLU A 230 21.14 -6.77 25.00
C GLU A 230 20.94 -7.86 23.92
N TRP A 231 19.79 -8.56 23.95
CA TRP A 231 19.47 -9.61 22.98
C TRP A 231 19.44 -9.12 21.52
N GLN A 232 19.25 -7.82 21.28
CA GLN A 232 19.30 -7.26 19.93
C GLN A 232 20.72 -7.27 19.36
N TYR A 233 21.74 -7.13 20.21
CA TYR A 233 23.14 -7.30 19.80
C TYR A 233 23.42 -8.75 19.38
N GLU A 234 22.83 -9.74 20.06
CA GLU A 234 22.95 -11.16 19.67
C GLU A 234 22.40 -11.43 18.26
N VAL A 235 21.30 -10.78 17.88
CA VAL A 235 20.77 -10.83 16.50
C VAL A 235 21.78 -10.25 15.51
N LEU A 236 22.42 -9.11 15.84
CA LEU A 236 23.43 -8.50 14.98
C LEU A 236 24.70 -9.35 14.88
N ILE A 237 25.11 -10.02 15.95
CA ILE A 237 26.25 -10.94 15.95
C ILE A 237 25.97 -12.14 15.03
N ARG A 238 24.79 -12.77 15.15
CA ARG A 238 24.37 -13.84 14.24
C ARG A 238 24.31 -13.37 12.79
N ALA A 239 23.78 -12.17 12.54
CA ALA A 239 23.77 -11.57 11.22
C ALA A 239 25.18 -11.31 10.68
N ALA A 240 26.09 -10.78 11.50
CA ALA A 240 27.48 -10.52 11.11
C ALA A 240 28.22 -11.79 10.68
N ARG A 241 27.98 -12.92 11.36
CA ARG A 241 28.55 -14.23 11.01
C ARG A 241 28.06 -14.76 9.65
N LEU A 242 26.84 -14.37 9.23
CA LEU A 242 26.25 -14.77 7.94
C LEU A 242 26.47 -13.73 6.84
N ALA A 243 27.01 -12.56 7.18
CA ALA A 243 27.23 -11.49 6.23
C ALA A 243 28.22 -11.92 5.15
N ASN A 244 27.99 -11.40 3.94
CA ASN A 244 28.83 -11.65 2.79
C ASN A 244 30.26 -11.19 3.08
N PRO A 245 31.27 -12.06 2.98
CA PRO A 245 32.64 -11.72 3.36
C PRO A 245 33.26 -10.64 2.47
N ARG A 246 32.83 -10.52 1.21
CA ARG A 246 33.35 -9.51 0.26
C ARG A 246 32.69 -8.15 0.43
N THR A 247 31.37 -8.12 0.59
CA THR A 247 30.61 -6.85 0.61
C THR A 247 30.21 -6.38 2.01
N GLY A 248 30.33 -7.26 3.01
CA GLY A 248 29.80 -7.08 4.35
C GLY A 248 28.27 -7.09 4.45
N SER A 249 27.55 -7.19 3.33
CA SER A 249 26.07 -7.10 3.32
C SER A 249 25.40 -8.44 3.64
N MET A 250 24.11 -8.44 3.96
CA MET A 250 23.36 -9.67 4.17
C MET A 250 23.00 -10.43 2.87
N ILE A 251 23.40 -9.95 1.68
CA ILE A 251 23.17 -10.66 0.42
C ILE A 251 24.25 -11.74 0.23
N PRO A 252 23.91 -13.04 0.24
CA PRO A 252 24.90 -14.09 0.05
C PRO A 252 25.51 -14.10 -1.37
N GLU A 253 26.75 -14.55 -1.50
CA GLU A 253 27.34 -14.82 -2.82
C GLU A 253 26.66 -16.01 -3.50
N PRO A 254 26.57 -16.04 -4.85
CA PRO A 254 26.98 -15.02 -5.81
C PRO A 254 25.82 -14.07 -6.21
N TRP A 255 24.83 -13.87 -5.32
CA TRP A 255 23.58 -13.24 -5.71
C TRP A 255 23.73 -11.73 -5.89
N SER A 256 23.12 -11.20 -6.96
CA SER A 256 22.85 -9.77 -7.06
C SER A 256 21.59 -9.41 -6.28
N LEU A 257 21.47 -8.15 -5.84
CA LEU A 257 20.25 -7.67 -5.14
C LEU A 257 18.96 -7.99 -5.91
N LYS A 258 18.97 -7.85 -7.25
CA LYS A 258 17.79 -8.12 -8.07
C LYS A 258 17.38 -9.60 -8.00
N LYS A 259 18.34 -10.51 -8.08
CA LYS A 259 18.09 -11.96 -8.00
C LYS A 259 17.70 -12.34 -6.56
N TRP A 260 18.45 -11.86 -5.58
CA TRP A 260 18.20 -12.16 -4.16
C TRP A 260 16.84 -11.66 -3.70
N TYR A 261 16.44 -10.46 -4.10
CA TYR A 261 15.12 -9.91 -3.78
C TYR A 261 13.98 -10.83 -4.28
N ARG A 262 14.11 -11.40 -5.49
CA ARG A 262 13.11 -12.34 -6.01
C ARG A 262 13.10 -13.65 -5.22
N HIS A 263 14.28 -14.19 -4.93
CA HIS A 263 14.42 -15.40 -4.12
C HIS A 263 13.84 -15.24 -2.72
N PHE A 264 14.18 -14.15 -2.03
CA PHE A 264 13.63 -13.82 -0.72
C PHE A 264 12.10 -13.85 -0.72
N TYR A 265 11.44 -13.15 -1.65
CA TYR A 265 9.98 -13.16 -1.72
C TYR A 265 9.39 -14.51 -2.18
N HIS A 266 10.13 -15.29 -2.98
CA HIS A 266 9.73 -16.65 -3.32
C HIS A 266 9.71 -17.56 -2.08
N VAL A 267 10.76 -17.49 -1.25
CA VAL A 267 10.83 -18.24 0.02
C VAL A 267 9.70 -17.81 0.96
N LEU A 268 9.48 -16.50 1.13
CA LEU A 268 8.35 -16.01 1.95
C LEU A 268 6.99 -16.52 1.45
N GLN A 269 6.79 -16.57 0.13
CA GLN A 269 5.56 -17.09 -0.45
C GLN A 269 5.38 -18.59 -0.16
N LYS A 270 6.46 -19.37 -0.24
CA LYS A 270 6.42 -20.81 0.09
C LYS A 270 6.09 -21.09 1.55
N GLU A 271 6.49 -20.19 2.46
CA GLU A 271 6.11 -20.25 3.88
C GLU A 271 4.74 -19.61 4.19
N GLY A 272 3.97 -19.26 3.16
CA GLY A 272 2.63 -18.69 3.31
C GLY A 272 2.60 -17.23 3.77
N ILE A 273 3.73 -16.54 3.83
CA ILE A 273 3.86 -15.14 4.28
C ILE A 273 3.37 -14.19 3.18
N THR A 274 2.07 -14.27 2.90
CA THR A 274 1.33 -13.48 1.93
C THR A 274 -0.05 -13.17 2.49
N ARG A 275 -0.73 -12.17 1.94
CA ARG A 275 -2.11 -11.83 2.34
C ARG A 275 -3.09 -12.99 2.17
N GLY A 276 -2.93 -13.80 1.11
CA GLY A 276 -3.82 -14.94 0.87
C GLY A 276 -3.43 -16.21 1.62
N GLY A 277 -2.22 -16.28 2.17
CA GLY A 277 -1.76 -17.39 3.02
C GLY A 277 -2.08 -17.09 4.47
N LEU A 278 -1.05 -16.70 5.23
CA LEU A 278 -1.15 -16.39 6.67
C LEU A 278 -1.82 -15.03 6.97
N GLY A 279 -2.46 -14.37 6.00
CA GLY A 279 -3.03 -13.03 6.19
C GLY A 279 -2.00 -11.89 6.33
N VAL A 280 -0.69 -12.21 6.36
CA VAL A 280 0.37 -11.25 6.68
C VAL A 280 1.31 -10.99 5.51
N THR A 281 2.10 -9.92 5.63
CA THR A 281 3.27 -9.70 4.77
C THR A 281 4.47 -9.40 5.67
N VAL A 282 5.69 -9.61 5.17
CA VAL A 282 6.90 -9.27 5.96
C VAL A 282 6.95 -7.79 6.37
N HIS A 283 6.29 -6.89 5.64
CA HIS A 283 6.19 -5.48 6.05
C HIS A 283 5.39 -5.28 7.34
N GLY A 284 4.52 -6.23 7.70
CA GLY A 284 3.79 -6.25 8.97
C GLY A 284 4.70 -6.28 10.20
N LEU A 285 5.91 -6.83 10.09
CA LEU A 285 6.91 -6.79 11.16
C LEU A 285 7.35 -5.36 11.49
N ARG A 286 7.45 -4.50 10.48
CA ARG A 286 7.73 -3.07 10.69
C ARG A 286 6.56 -2.35 11.35
N HIS A 287 5.31 -2.73 11.04
CA HIS A 287 4.14 -2.22 11.76
C HIS A 287 4.24 -2.58 13.23
N ALA A 288 4.46 -3.87 13.54
CA ALA A 288 4.60 -4.35 14.91
C ALA A 288 5.72 -3.62 15.67
N TYR A 289 6.90 -3.47 15.06
CA TYR A 289 8.02 -2.74 15.67
C TYR A 289 7.66 -1.29 16.05
N LEU A 290 7.06 -0.52 15.13
CA LEU A 290 6.71 0.87 15.40
C LEU A 290 5.54 1.03 16.39
N GLN A 291 4.62 0.06 16.42
CA GLN A 291 3.56 0.00 17.42
C GLN A 291 4.12 -0.30 18.82
N ARG A 292 5.06 -1.25 18.94
CA ARG A 292 5.73 -1.55 20.21
C ARG A 292 6.57 -0.38 20.71
N MET A 293 7.30 0.29 19.81
CA MET A 293 8.04 1.51 20.16
C MET A 293 7.11 2.57 20.73
N TYR A 294 5.95 2.80 20.09
CA TYR A 294 4.97 3.75 20.60
C TYR A 294 4.51 3.37 22.01
N GLU A 295 4.20 2.10 22.24
CA GLU A 295 3.76 1.60 23.54
C GLU A 295 4.85 1.71 24.62
N GLN A 296 6.10 1.43 24.29
CA GLN A 296 7.24 1.60 25.22
C GLN A 296 7.43 3.06 25.66
N ILE A 297 7.22 4.01 24.75
CA ILE A 297 7.38 5.44 25.05
C ILE A 297 6.19 5.99 25.84
N THR A 298 4.99 5.53 25.51
CA THR A 298 3.74 6.12 26.01
C THR A 298 3.11 5.36 27.18
N GLY A 299 3.54 4.12 27.42
CA GLY A 299 2.94 3.21 28.40
C GLY A 299 1.59 2.61 27.98
N VAL A 300 1.08 2.92 26.78
CA VAL A 300 -0.22 2.41 26.30
C VAL A 300 -0.15 1.92 24.85
N PRO A 301 -1.01 0.98 24.44
CA PRO A 301 -0.98 0.47 23.07
C PRO A 301 -1.23 1.54 22.02
N ALA A 302 -0.70 1.31 20.80
CA ALA A 302 -0.96 2.17 19.65
C ALA A 302 -2.48 2.31 19.35
N PRO A 303 -2.95 3.47 18.84
CA PRO A 303 -4.38 3.70 18.59
C PRO A 303 -5.05 2.62 17.75
N ILE A 304 -4.36 2.08 16.74
CA ILE A 304 -4.88 1.01 15.88
C ILE A 304 -5.18 -0.30 16.63
N LYS A 305 -4.51 -0.53 17.75
CA LYS A 305 -4.75 -1.69 18.63
C LYS A 305 -5.81 -1.37 19.69
N ARG A 306 -5.71 -0.21 20.34
CA ARG A 306 -6.62 0.22 21.42
C ARG A 306 -6.92 1.71 21.31
N ALA A 307 -8.08 2.03 20.76
CA ALA A 307 -8.51 3.43 20.58
C ALA A 307 -8.97 4.09 21.89
N ASP A 308 -9.33 3.28 22.87
CA ASP A 308 -9.83 3.65 24.20
C ASP A 308 -8.71 4.09 25.17
N HIS A 309 -7.45 3.75 24.88
CA HIS A 309 -6.30 4.03 25.74
C HIS A 309 -5.48 5.19 25.19
N ARG A 310 -5.74 6.40 25.69
CA ARG A 310 -5.01 7.60 25.29
C ARG A 310 -3.86 7.88 26.28
N PRO A 311 -2.63 8.12 25.80
CA PRO A 311 -1.55 8.52 26.66
C PRO A 311 -1.62 10.00 27.02
N ASP A 312 -0.72 10.41 27.91
CA ASP A 312 -0.38 11.81 28.09
C ASP A 312 -0.02 12.49 26.73
N PRO A 313 -0.51 13.72 26.46
CA PRO A 313 -0.25 14.41 25.19
C PRO A 313 1.22 14.64 24.87
N GLU A 314 2.07 14.92 25.86
CA GLU A 314 3.50 15.14 25.65
C GLU A 314 4.20 13.83 25.28
N LEU A 315 3.86 12.74 25.95
CA LEU A 315 4.33 11.40 25.59
C LEU A 315 3.87 11.00 24.18
N HIS A 316 2.62 11.32 23.80
CA HIS A 316 2.14 11.09 22.44
C HIS A 316 3.00 11.84 21.42
N GLN A 317 3.27 13.13 21.65
CA GLN A 317 4.06 13.96 20.75
C GLN A 317 5.49 13.43 20.62
N ARG A 318 6.13 13.06 21.74
CA ARG A 318 7.46 12.46 21.78
C ARG A 318 7.50 11.14 21.01
N ALA A 319 6.52 10.26 21.23
CA ALA A 319 6.43 9.00 20.50
C ALA A 319 6.28 9.23 19.00
N MET A 320 5.44 10.17 18.58
CA MET A 320 5.26 10.51 17.17
C MET A 320 6.56 11.01 16.52
N GLN A 321 7.37 11.79 17.22
CA GLN A 321 8.68 12.25 16.72
C GLN A 321 9.64 11.07 16.55
N GLN A 322 9.80 10.23 17.58
CA GLN A 322 10.70 9.08 17.52
C GLN A 322 10.26 8.06 16.46
N LEU A 323 8.95 7.82 16.31
CA LEU A 323 8.42 6.96 15.25
C LEU A 323 8.75 7.47 13.85
N VAL A 324 8.80 8.79 13.64
CA VAL A 324 9.12 9.39 12.34
C VAL A 324 10.59 9.18 12.00
N GLU A 325 11.47 9.43 12.96
CA GLU A 325 12.91 9.21 12.84
C GLU A 325 13.23 7.74 12.59
N ALA A 326 12.71 6.85 13.45
CA ALA A 326 12.80 5.41 13.29
C ALA A 326 12.15 4.95 11.97
N ALA A 327 11.08 5.61 11.51
CA ALA A 327 10.48 5.28 10.21
C ALA A 327 11.31 5.76 9.01
N GLY A 328 12.29 6.64 9.20
CA GLY A 328 12.98 7.37 8.12
C GLY A 328 12.02 8.28 7.34
N HIS A 329 11.02 8.83 8.02
CA HIS A 329 10.03 9.73 7.46
C HIS A 329 10.41 11.18 7.75
N SER A 330 10.00 12.12 6.89
CA SER A 330 10.30 13.54 7.06
C SER A 330 9.13 14.35 7.63
N LEU A 331 7.99 13.70 7.91
CA LEU A 331 6.76 14.35 8.35
C LEU A 331 6.06 13.48 9.40
N ALA A 332 5.66 14.11 10.51
CA ALA A 332 4.95 13.49 11.63
C ALA A 332 3.71 12.70 11.19
N GLY A 333 2.91 13.25 10.29
CA GLY A 333 1.70 12.61 9.78
C GLY A 333 1.93 11.24 9.14
N LYS A 334 3.15 10.89 8.70
CA LYS A 334 3.43 9.58 8.12
C LYS A 334 3.56 8.45 9.14
N ALA A 335 3.67 8.75 10.44
CA ALA A 335 3.64 7.74 11.49
C ALA A 335 2.24 7.10 11.62
N THR A 336 1.17 7.87 11.34
CA THR A 336 -0.22 7.41 11.38
C THR A 336 -0.53 6.27 10.39
N ALA A 337 0.33 6.06 9.39
CA ALA A 337 0.25 4.92 8.50
C ALA A 337 0.57 3.59 9.20
N TYR A 338 1.23 3.61 10.36
CA TYR A 338 1.57 2.43 11.15
C TYR A 338 0.70 2.28 12.41
N ILE A 339 0.34 3.39 13.06
CA ILE A 339 -0.35 3.38 14.36
C ILE A 339 -1.78 3.93 14.33
N SER A 340 -2.25 4.43 13.17
CA SER A 340 -3.52 5.14 13.01
C SER A 340 -3.60 6.50 13.73
N THR A 341 -4.80 7.05 13.86
CA THR A 341 -5.13 8.17 14.77
C THR A 341 -6.24 7.71 15.72
N PHE A 342 -6.33 8.28 16.92
CA PHE A 342 -7.41 7.93 17.87
C PHE A 342 -8.80 8.11 17.25
N ALA A 343 -9.06 9.25 16.59
CA ALA A 343 -10.33 9.49 15.91
C ALA A 343 -10.65 8.45 14.81
N THR A 344 -9.63 7.98 14.08
CA THR A 344 -9.81 6.95 13.05
C THR A 344 -10.06 5.59 13.70
N ALA A 345 -9.28 5.23 14.70
CA ALA A 345 -9.40 3.96 15.40
C ALA A 345 -10.74 3.84 16.17
N GLU A 346 -11.19 4.91 16.83
CA GLU A 346 -12.52 4.97 17.47
C GLU A 346 -13.65 4.82 16.44
N ARG A 347 -13.49 5.42 15.26
CA ARG A 347 -14.48 5.24 14.19
C ARG A 347 -14.52 3.78 13.71
N LEU A 348 -13.38 3.10 13.68
CA LEU A 348 -13.25 1.71 13.22
C LEU A 348 -13.70 0.69 14.27
N SER A 349 -13.53 0.99 15.56
CA SER A 349 -13.99 0.12 16.65
C SER A 349 -15.49 0.17 16.87
N ARG A 350 -16.17 1.21 16.36
CA ARG A 350 -17.63 1.29 16.40
C ARG A 350 -18.24 0.19 15.51
N PRO A 351 -19.25 -0.54 16.00
CA PRO A 351 -19.90 -1.58 15.22
C PRO A 351 -20.52 -0.98 13.96
N VAL A 352 -20.38 -1.69 12.83
CA VAL A 352 -21.05 -1.32 11.59
C VAL A 352 -22.54 -1.63 11.77
N ILE A 353 -23.35 -0.59 11.79
CA ILE A 353 -24.80 -0.74 11.92
C ILE A 353 -25.38 -0.99 10.53
N THR A 354 -25.94 -2.17 10.34
CA THR A 354 -26.59 -2.61 9.11
C THR A 354 -28.06 -2.14 9.10
N PRO A 355 -28.70 -2.08 7.91
CA PRO A 355 -30.15 -2.00 7.77
C PRO A 355 -30.94 -2.88 8.74
N GLU A 356 -30.52 -4.14 8.89
CA GLU A 356 -31.17 -5.13 9.76
C GLU A 356 -31.08 -4.72 11.24
N HIS A 357 -29.92 -4.25 11.70
CA HIS A 357 -29.77 -3.72 13.05
C HIS A 357 -30.70 -2.53 13.32
N VAL A 358 -30.93 -1.68 12.31
CA VAL A 358 -31.86 -0.54 12.41
C VAL A 358 -33.31 -1.02 12.51
N ILE A 359 -33.71 -1.99 11.69
CA ILE A 359 -35.06 -2.58 11.73
C ILE A 359 -35.30 -3.28 13.08
N ALA A 360 -34.36 -4.11 13.53
CA ALA A 360 -34.44 -4.79 14.82
C ALA A 360 -34.54 -3.79 15.98
N ALA A 361 -33.74 -2.72 15.97
CA ALA A 361 -33.79 -1.69 17.01
C ALA A 361 -35.09 -0.89 16.98
N LEU A 362 -35.70 -0.68 15.81
CA LEU A 362 -37.01 -0.04 15.69
C LEU A 362 -38.12 -0.93 16.22
N ASN A 363 -38.09 -2.23 15.91
CA ASN A 363 -39.04 -3.19 16.43
C ASN A 363 -38.95 -3.27 17.96
N ALA A 364 -37.74 -3.36 18.51
CA ALA A 364 -37.51 -3.36 19.96
C ALA A 364 -37.93 -2.06 20.65
N ALA A 365 -37.95 -0.94 19.91
CA ALA A 365 -38.38 0.37 20.40
C ALA A 365 -39.83 0.72 20.02
N ASN A 366 -40.65 -0.25 19.59
CA ASN A 366 -42.04 -0.03 19.16
C ASN A 366 -42.18 1.11 18.11
N GLY A 367 -41.24 1.18 17.16
CA GLY A 367 -41.19 2.21 16.12
C GLY A 367 -40.66 3.58 16.58
N VAL A 368 -40.29 3.74 17.86
CA VAL A 368 -39.76 4.99 18.41
C VAL A 368 -38.32 5.21 17.94
N LYS A 369 -38.18 6.01 16.88
CA LYS A 369 -36.89 6.27 16.19
C LYS A 369 -35.80 6.87 17.09
N SER A 370 -36.17 7.68 18.10
CA SER A 370 -35.21 8.25 19.06
C SER A 370 -34.63 7.20 20.00
N GLU A 371 -35.46 6.25 20.42
CA GLU A 371 -35.07 5.17 21.33
C GLU A 371 -34.28 4.10 20.59
N ALA A 372 -34.68 3.74 19.36
CA ALA A 372 -33.88 2.91 18.46
C ALA A 372 -32.48 3.50 18.20
N ALA A 373 -32.38 4.82 17.96
CA ALA A 373 -31.09 5.48 17.77
C ALA A 373 -30.21 5.45 19.04
N LYS A 374 -30.83 5.62 20.22
CA LYS A 374 -30.15 5.54 21.53
C LYS A 374 -29.63 4.12 21.79
N ASN A 375 -30.44 3.10 21.52
CA ASN A 375 -30.07 1.69 21.69
C ASN A 375 -28.90 1.30 20.78
N LEU A 376 -28.88 1.82 19.56
CA LEU A 376 -27.79 1.64 18.60
C LEU A 376 -26.59 2.58 18.83
N LYS A 377 -26.65 3.48 19.82
CA LYS A 377 -25.61 4.48 20.11
C LYS A 377 -25.23 5.33 18.89
N ILE A 378 -26.21 5.69 18.07
CA ILE A 378 -26.05 6.57 16.90
C ILE A 378 -26.91 7.82 17.01
N SER A 379 -26.57 8.84 16.23
CA SER A 379 -27.43 10.02 16.11
C SER A 379 -28.71 9.66 15.35
N ARG A 380 -29.80 10.36 15.70
CA ARG A 380 -31.09 10.20 15.00
C ARG A 380 -30.95 10.44 13.48
N GLN A 381 -30.12 11.39 13.08
CA GLN A 381 -29.80 11.65 11.67
C GLN A 381 -29.05 10.50 10.98
N ALA A 382 -28.20 9.77 11.69
CA ALA A 382 -27.56 8.58 11.14
C ALA A 382 -28.58 7.45 10.92
N LEU A 383 -29.51 7.26 11.87
CA LEU A 383 -30.60 6.30 11.73
C LEU A 383 -31.48 6.61 10.51
N TYR A 384 -31.87 7.88 10.30
CA TYR A 384 -32.62 8.27 9.10
C TYR A 384 -31.87 8.02 7.79
N ARG A 385 -30.55 8.29 7.76
CA ARG A 385 -29.73 8.02 6.56
C ARG A 385 -29.64 6.52 6.24
N LEU A 386 -29.63 5.68 7.27
CA LEU A 386 -29.63 4.22 7.10
C LEU A 386 -31.00 3.75 6.60
N LEU A 387 -32.10 4.24 7.17
CA LEU A 387 -33.46 3.93 6.69
C LEU A 387 -33.69 4.36 5.24
N ALA A 388 -33.18 5.54 4.85
CA ALA A 388 -33.28 6.02 3.47
C ALA A 388 -32.55 5.12 2.47
N LYS A 389 -31.55 4.34 2.92
CA LYS A 389 -30.86 3.35 2.09
C LYS A 389 -31.59 2.01 1.99
N CYS A 390 -32.51 1.70 2.90
CA CYS A 390 -33.23 0.42 2.92
C CYS A 390 -34.35 0.31 1.86
N GLY A 391 -34.78 1.42 1.25
CA GLY A 391 -35.92 1.44 0.34
C GLY A 391 -37.27 1.19 1.06
N PRO A 392 -38.41 1.55 0.43
CA PRO A 392 -39.73 1.51 1.08
C PRO A 392 -40.31 0.09 1.33
N SER A 393 -39.67 -0.99 0.87
CA SER A 393 -40.26 -2.35 0.90
C SER A 393 -40.09 -3.15 2.20
N GLN A 394 -39.34 -2.68 3.19
CA GLN A 394 -39.11 -3.45 4.45
C GLN A 394 -39.73 -2.82 5.71
N VAL A 395 -40.42 -1.68 5.60
CA VAL A 395 -40.95 -0.94 6.76
C VAL A 395 -42.48 -1.10 6.88
N ALA A 396 -43.14 -1.77 5.94
CA ALA A 396 -44.60 -1.80 5.79
C ALA A 396 -45.28 -3.10 6.25
N SER A 397 -44.66 -3.93 7.11
CA SER A 397 -45.29 -5.17 7.60
C SER A 397 -45.66 -5.19 9.08
N SER A 398 -45.79 -4.03 9.75
CA SER A 398 -46.21 -3.99 11.15
C SER A 398 -47.23 -2.89 11.43
N GLY A 399 -48.34 -2.91 10.71
CA GLY A 399 -49.50 -2.07 11.02
C GLY A 399 -50.72 -2.47 10.19
N ASP A 400 -51.72 -3.00 10.88
CA ASP A 400 -53.09 -3.32 10.46
C ASP A 400 -53.34 -4.47 9.48
N SER A 401 -54.06 -5.48 9.97
CA SER A 401 -55.00 -6.26 9.17
C SER A 401 -56.31 -6.41 9.95
N PRO A 402 -57.47 -6.01 9.39
CA PRO A 402 -58.75 -6.42 9.94
C PRO A 402 -59.05 -7.86 9.51
N ALA A 403 -59.73 -8.58 10.40
CA ALA A 403 -60.11 -9.98 10.25
C ALA A 403 -61.18 -10.18 9.15
N VAL A 404 -61.03 -11.22 8.31
CA VAL A 404 -62.13 -11.96 7.66
C VAL A 404 -61.75 -13.44 7.41
N ASP A 405 -62.52 -14.30 8.07
CA ASP A 405 -63.12 -15.63 7.78
C ASP A 405 -62.50 -16.63 6.74
N PRO A 406 -62.45 -17.95 7.03
CA PRO A 406 -61.83 -18.98 6.17
C PRO A 406 -62.87 -19.86 5.46
N ARG A 407 -62.85 -19.94 4.11
CA ARG A 407 -63.35 -21.12 3.35
C ARG A 407 -62.58 -21.36 2.05
N SER A 408 -61.95 -22.54 2.01
CA SER A 408 -61.86 -23.54 0.93
C SER A 408 -61.76 -23.11 -0.54
N ILE A 409 -60.75 -23.63 -1.26
CA ILE A 409 -60.89 -24.62 -2.36
C ILE A 409 -59.53 -24.85 -3.08
N GLU A 410 -59.14 -26.14 -3.12
CA GLU A 410 -58.41 -26.93 -4.15
C GLU A 410 -57.06 -26.40 -4.72
N ALA A 411 -55.92 -27.04 -4.46
CA ALA A 411 -55.43 -28.33 -4.99
C ALA A 411 -55.07 -28.28 -6.48
N PHE A 412 -53.77 -28.10 -6.78
CA PHE A 412 -53.12 -28.68 -7.96
C PHE A 412 -51.73 -29.20 -7.57
N HIS A 413 -51.51 -30.43 -8.02
CA HIS A 413 -50.37 -31.30 -7.76
C HIS A 413 -49.27 -31.11 -8.85
N ASP A 414 -48.06 -31.52 -8.49
CA ASP A 414 -46.87 -31.83 -9.31
C ASP A 414 -46.03 -30.63 -9.81
N ASP A 415 -44.69 -30.62 -9.76
CA ASP A 415 -43.73 -31.73 -9.79
C ASP A 415 -42.44 -31.38 -9.03
N ALA A 416 -41.82 -32.39 -8.44
CA ALA A 416 -40.52 -32.31 -7.79
C ALA A 416 -39.37 -32.57 -8.78
N PHE A 417 -38.37 -31.70 -8.82
CA PHE A 417 -36.96 -32.10 -8.98
C PHE A 417 -36.03 -30.98 -8.49
N ALA A 418 -35.39 -31.24 -7.35
CA ALA A 418 -34.19 -30.56 -6.93
C ALA A 418 -32.99 -31.11 -7.72
N ILE A 419 -32.00 -30.25 -8.04
CA ILE A 419 -30.56 -30.47 -7.82
C ILE A 419 -29.81 -29.14 -8.14
N GLU A 420 -29.03 -28.74 -7.14
CA GLU A 420 -28.04 -27.67 -6.92
C GLU A 420 -27.45 -26.83 -8.09
N PRO A 421 -27.14 -25.53 -7.85
CA PRO A 421 -26.38 -24.70 -8.77
C PRO A 421 -24.86 -24.94 -8.69
N ALA A 422 -24.25 -25.02 -9.87
CA ALA A 422 -22.82 -25.22 -10.09
C ALA A 422 -21.93 -24.13 -9.47
N ASN A 423 -20.84 -24.61 -8.88
CA ASN A 423 -19.70 -23.89 -8.33
C ASN A 423 -19.23 -22.69 -9.17
N ALA A 424 -19.29 -21.49 -8.59
CA ALA A 424 -18.55 -20.32 -9.04
C ALA A 424 -17.06 -20.48 -8.67
N SER A 425 -16.25 -20.86 -9.66
CA SER A 425 -14.78 -20.81 -9.62
C SER A 425 -14.30 -19.36 -9.61
N CYS A 426 -13.84 -18.89 -8.46
CA CYS A 426 -13.12 -17.63 -8.31
C CYS A 426 -11.66 -17.83 -8.73
N ASP A 427 -11.36 -17.69 -10.03
CA ASP A 427 -10.00 -17.69 -10.53
C ASP A 427 -9.24 -16.45 -10.05
N ASN A 428 -8.28 -16.69 -9.15
CA ASN A 428 -7.31 -15.71 -8.70
C ASN A 428 -6.35 -15.31 -9.84
N PRO A 429 -5.97 -14.03 -9.99
CA PRO A 429 -4.98 -13.64 -10.98
C PRO A 429 -3.58 -14.18 -10.62
N VAL A 430 -3.13 -15.14 -11.43
CA VAL A 430 -1.77 -15.69 -11.46
C VAL A 430 -0.74 -14.58 -11.68
N PRO A 431 0.29 -14.41 -10.83
CA PRO A 431 1.42 -13.55 -11.11
C PRO A 431 2.42 -14.30 -12.00
N GLY A 432 2.30 -14.15 -13.32
CA GLY A 432 3.24 -14.78 -14.24
C GLY A 432 3.09 -14.36 -15.69
N GLN A 433 3.87 -13.35 -16.11
CA GLN A 433 4.51 -13.36 -17.42
C GLN A 433 5.77 -12.49 -17.34
N LEU A 434 6.86 -13.13 -16.93
CA LEU A 434 8.19 -12.57 -16.92
C LEU A 434 9.15 -13.60 -17.50
N SER A 435 9.09 -13.77 -18.82
CA SER A 435 10.11 -14.48 -19.58
C SER A 435 10.26 -13.80 -20.94
N LEU A 436 11.45 -13.27 -21.18
CA LEU A 436 12.26 -13.44 -22.39
C LEU A 436 13.31 -12.34 -22.40
N LEU A 437 14.56 -12.75 -22.16
CA LEU A 437 15.73 -12.54 -23.02
C LEU A 437 16.99 -12.76 -22.17
N ASP A 438 17.71 -13.80 -22.59
CA ASP A 438 19.05 -14.19 -22.15
C ASP A 438 20.07 -13.11 -22.54
N ASP A 439 21.01 -12.84 -21.62
CA ASP A 439 22.31 -12.25 -21.97
C ASP A 439 23.38 -13.19 -21.39
N ARG A 440 24.06 -13.94 -22.27
CA ARG A 440 25.38 -14.53 -21.99
C ARG A 440 26.44 -13.57 -22.52
N PRO A 441 27.52 -13.28 -21.79
CA PRO A 441 28.71 -12.69 -22.39
C PRO A 441 29.78 -13.76 -22.64
N SER A 442 30.41 -13.66 -23.80
CA SER A 442 31.82 -14.04 -24.03
C SER A 442 32.75 -13.09 -23.30
#